data_AF-A0AAE0A2Y1-F1
#
_entry.id   AF-A0AAE0A2Y1-F1
#
_cell.length_a   1.000
_cell.length_b   1.000
_cell.length_c   1.000
_cell.angle_alpha   90.00
_cell.angle_beta   90.00
_cell.angle_gamma   90.00
#
_symmetry.space_group_name_H-M   'P 1'
#
loop_
_entity.id
_entity.type
_entity.pdbx_description
1 polymer ?
#
loop_
_entity_poly.entity_id
_entity_poly.type
_entity_poly.pdbx_seq_one_letter_code
_entity_poly.pdbx_strand_id
1 'polypeptide(L)' 'MTSVVELNELAARVLKKPDLSTYGLAELASEVGIDVKPAGTKAPNWKSIVFSNEEIKFAILDAYTIYCIGDKLLGMVA' A
#
# COMPACT_ATOMS: atom_id res chain seq x y z
N MET A 1 12.87 -14.20 -13.07
CA MET A 1 11.43 -13.94 -13.35
C MET A 1 10.87 -13.26 -12.12
N THR A 2 10.65 -11.95 -12.16
CA THR A 2 10.00 -11.22 -11.08
C THR A 2 8.49 -11.32 -11.28
N SER A 3 7.78 -12.01 -10.39
CA SER A 3 6.32 -11.98 -10.36
C SER A 3 5.88 -10.69 -9.66
N VAL A 4 5.17 -9.83 -10.39
CA VAL A 4 4.55 -8.63 -9.82
C VAL A 4 3.10 -8.96 -9.47
N VAL A 5 2.67 -8.56 -8.28
CA VAL A 5 1.29 -8.73 -7.80
C VAL A 5 0.73 -7.36 -7.49
N GLU A 6 -0.39 -7.03 -8.13
CA GLU A 6 -1.17 -5.83 -7.84
C GLU A 6 -1.91 -6.02 -6.51
N LEU A 7 -1.69 -5.13 -5.55
CA LEU A 7 -2.14 -5.28 -4.17
C LEU A 7 -3.67 -5.24 -4.03
N ASN A 8 -4.31 -4.33 -4.77
CA ASN A 8 -5.76 -4.19 -4.91
C ASN A 8 -6.41 -5.46 -5.49
N GLU A 9 -5.82 -6.04 -6.54
CA GLU A 9 -6.27 -7.30 -7.13
C GLU A 9 -6.12 -8.48 -6.16
N LEU A 10 -5.01 -8.53 -5.43
CA LEU A 10 -4.80 -9.52 -4.37
C LEU A 10 -5.89 -9.38 -3.29
N ALA A 11 -6.14 -8.16 -2.80
CA ALA A 11 -7.16 -7.89 -1.81
C ALA A 11 -8.56 -8.31 -2.29
N ALA A 12 -8.93 -7.95 -3.52
CA ALA A 12 -10.21 -8.30 -4.12
C ALA A 12 -10.43 -9.82 -4.17
N ARG A 13 -9.38 -10.59 -4.52
CA ARG A 13 -9.44 -12.06 -4.59
C ARG A 13 -9.50 -12.71 -3.21
N VAL A 14 -8.63 -12.29 -2.28
CA VAL A 14 -8.55 -12.88 -0.93
C VAL A 14 -9.82 -12.59 -0.14
N LEU A 15 -10.31 -11.35 -0.17
CA LEU A 15 -11.51 -10.93 0.57
C LEU A 15 -12.82 -11.22 -0.16
N LYS A 16 -12.75 -11.73 -1.40
CA LYS A 16 -13.92 -12.01 -2.27
C LYS A 16 -14.80 -10.77 -2.48
N LYS A 17 -14.16 -9.61 -2.62
CA LYS A 17 -14.81 -8.30 -2.83
C LYS A 17 -14.24 -7.66 -4.10
N PRO A 18 -14.87 -7.86 -5.27
CA PRO A 18 -14.36 -7.41 -6.56
C PRO A 18 -14.09 -5.89 -6.62
N ASP A 19 -14.91 -5.09 -5.93
CA ASP A 19 -14.82 -3.63 -5.96
C ASP A 19 -13.47 -3.09 -5.42
N LEU A 20 -12.77 -3.89 -4.58
CA LEU A 20 -11.46 -3.52 -4.02
C LEU A 20 -10.36 -3.40 -5.08
N SER A 21 -10.55 -3.93 -6.29
CA SER A 21 -9.59 -3.72 -7.39
C SER A 21 -9.47 -2.26 -7.82
N THR A 22 -10.42 -1.41 -7.42
CA THR A 22 -10.39 0.03 -7.72
C THR A 22 -9.82 0.88 -6.59
N TYR A 23 -9.54 0.28 -5.44
CA TYR A 23 -9.18 1.00 -4.21
C TYR A 23 -7.71 1.43 -4.20
N GLY A 24 -7.46 2.59 -3.62
CA GLY A 24 -6.14 3.09 -3.29
C GLY A 24 -5.61 2.52 -1.97
N LEU A 25 -4.35 2.83 -1.67
CA LEU A 25 -3.64 2.25 -0.52
C LEU A 25 -4.32 2.50 0.83
N ALA A 26 -4.81 3.72 1.07
CA ALA A 26 -5.48 4.08 2.33
C ALA A 26 -6.80 3.32 2.52
N GLU A 27 -7.59 3.17 1.45
CA GLU A 27 -8.85 2.43 1.45
C GLU A 27 -8.60 0.94 1.71
N LEU A 28 -7.59 0.37 1.03
CA LEU A 28 -7.17 -1.01 1.25
C LEU A 28 -6.70 -1.24 2.70
N ALA A 29 -5.93 -0.31 3.26
CA ALA A 29 -5.47 -0.44 4.65
C ALA A 29 -6.63 -0.42 5.64
N SER A 30 -7.61 0.48 5.44
CA SER A 30 -8.83 0.51 6.23
C SER A 30 -9.61 -0.80 6.12
N GLU A 31 -9.74 -1.34 4.91
CA GLU A 31 -10.43 -2.60 4.64
C GLU A 31 -9.80 -3.79 5.36
N VAL A 32 -8.46 -3.86 5.41
CA VAL A 32 -7.75 -4.92 6.15
C VAL A 32 -7.51 -4.56 7.63
N GLY A 33 -8.05 -3.45 8.13
CA GLY A 33 -7.91 -3.03 9.53
C GLY A 33 -6.45 -2.77 9.95
N ILE A 34 -5.69 -2.08 9.08
CA ILE A 34 -4.36 -1.55 9.38
C ILE A 34 -4.48 -0.05 9.60
N ASP A 35 -4.03 0.41 10.76
CA ASP A 35 -3.93 1.84 11.06
C ASP A 35 -2.67 2.41 10.38
N VAL A 36 -2.89 3.14 9.29
CA VAL A 36 -1.81 3.78 8.54
C VAL A 36 -1.57 5.15 9.11
N LYS A 37 -0.38 5.36 9.66
CA LYS A 37 0.06 6.72 9.99
C LYS A 37 0.18 7.51 8.68
N PRO A 38 -0.45 8.69 8.58
CA PRO A 38 -0.35 9.49 7.36
C PRO A 38 1.12 9.81 7.09
N ALA A 39 1.58 9.42 5.90
CA ALA A 39 2.92 9.71 5.39
C ALA A 39 3.18 11.22 5.19
N GLY A 40 2.14 12.04 5.31
CA GLY A 40 2.08 13.45 4.98
C GLY A 40 0.93 13.73 4.02
N THR A 41 0.59 15.00 3.79
CA THR A 41 -0.51 15.38 2.89
C THR A 41 -0.08 15.55 1.43
N LYS A 42 1.23 15.48 1.14
CA LYS A 42 1.77 15.76 -0.19
C LYS A 42 2.72 14.65 -0.62
N ALA A 43 2.39 14.03 -1.75
CA ALA A 43 3.28 13.07 -2.40
C ALA A 43 4.62 13.75 -2.78
N PRO A 44 5.74 13.01 -2.72
CA PRO A 44 7.05 13.51 -3.13
C PRO A 44 7.04 14.03 -4.56
N ASN A 45 7.89 15.01 -4.84
CA ASN A 45 8.24 15.32 -6.21
C ASN A 45 9.16 14.21 -6.72
N TRP A 46 8.59 13.14 -7.27
CA TRP A 46 9.34 11.99 -7.78
C TRP A 46 10.35 12.30 -8.88
N LYS A 47 10.31 13.52 -9.46
CA LYS A 47 11.29 14.01 -10.43
C LYS A 47 12.45 14.77 -9.80
N SER A 48 12.46 14.95 -8.48
CA SER A 48 13.55 15.61 -7.78
C SER A 48 14.81 14.76 -7.83
N ILE A 49 15.97 15.41 -8.01
CA ILE A 49 17.28 14.75 -7.97
C ILE A 49 17.68 14.42 -6.52
N VAL A 50 17.23 15.24 -5.57
CA VAL A 50 17.47 15.07 -4.14
C VAL A 50 16.14 15.18 -3.41
N PHE A 51 15.79 14.15 -2.65
CA PHE A 51 14.61 14.16 -1.80
C PHE A 51 14.90 14.83 -0.46
N SER A 52 13.93 15.58 0.04
CA SER A 52 13.92 16.04 1.42
C SER A 52 13.69 14.87 2.39
N ASN A 53 14.03 15.07 3.67
CA ASN A 53 13.77 14.05 4.70
C ASN A 53 12.28 13.68 4.79
N GLU A 54 11.37 14.62 4.56
CA GLU A 54 9.92 14.36 4.56
C GLU A 54 9.49 13.52 3.35
N GLU A 55 10.06 13.75 2.18
CA GLU A 55 9.81 12.93 0.99
C GLU A 55 10.35 11.51 1.15
N ILE A 56 11.52 11.35 1.77
CA ILE A 56 12.10 10.04 2.10
C ILE A 56 11.20 9.31 3.11
N LYS A 57 10.78 9.98 4.19
CA LYS A 57 9.85 9.41 5.17
C LYS A 57 8.53 9.00 4.51
N PHE A 58 8.01 9.82 3.60
CA PHE A 58 6.79 9.50 2.86
C PHE A 58 6.96 8.19 2.09
N ALA A 59 8.01 8.08 1.27
CA ALA A 59 8.26 6.91 0.45
C ALA A 59 8.43 5.62 1.30
N ILE A 60 9.10 5.73 2.45
CA ILE A 60 9.27 4.61 3.39
C ILE A 60 7.93 4.20 3.99
N LEU A 61 7.12 5.14 4.45
CA LEU A 61 5.81 4.85 5.05
C LEU A 61 4.84 4.24 4.03
N ASP A 62 4.87 4.71 2.79
CA ASP A 62 4.07 4.16 1.69
C ASP A 62 4.46 2.70 1.40
N ALA A 63 5.76 2.43 1.23
CA ALA A 63 6.27 1.08 1.01
C ALA A 63 5.99 0.14 2.21
N TYR A 64 6.16 0.63 3.44
CA TYR A 64 5.86 -0.15 4.64
C TYR A 64 4.36 -0.48 4.75
N THR A 65 3.49 0.45 4.36
CA THR A 65 2.04 0.22 4.34
C THR A 65 1.65 -0.86 3.34
N ILE A 66 2.22 -0.81 2.12
CA ILE A 66 2.05 -1.87 1.10
C ILE A 66 2.46 -3.23 1.66
N TYR A 67 3.63 -3.29 2.31
CA TYR A 67 4.11 -4.52 2.95
C TYR A 67 3.13 -5.04 3.99
N CYS A 68 2.67 -4.21 4.92
CA CYS A 68 1.78 -4.64 6.00
C CYS A 68 0.45 -5.19 5.47
N ILE A 69 -0.13 -4.55 4.44
CA ILE A 69 -1.36 -5.02 3.80
C ILE A 69 -1.10 -6.36 3.11
N GLY A 70 -0.02 -6.46 2.31
CA GLY A 70 0.33 -7.68 1.60
C GLY A 70 0.57 -8.86 2.54
N ASP A 71 1.35 -8.66 3.60
CA ASP A 71 1.62 -9.67 4.63
C ASP A 71 0.32 -10.15 5.29
N LYS A 72 -0.56 -9.23 5.66
CA LYS A 72 -1.86 -9.55 6.25
C LYS A 72 -2.75 -10.34 5.30
N LEU A 73 -2.83 -9.95 4.03
CA LEU A 73 -3.61 -10.67 3.02
C LEU A 73 -3.06 -12.07 2.76
N LEU A 74 -1.74 -12.21 2.63
CA LEU A 74 -1.10 -13.51 2.41
C LEU A 74 -1.29 -14.44 3.62
N GLY A 75 -1.28 -13.90 4.84
CA GLY A 75 -1.60 -14.64 6.06
C GLY A 75 -3.05 -15.15 6.13
N MET A 76 -3.97 -14.61 5.34
CA MET A 76 -5.36 -15.09 5.24
C MET A 76 -5.54 -16.20 4.20
N VAL A 77 -4.53 -16.44 3.34
CA VAL A 77 -4.53 -17.51 2.34
C VAL A 77 -3.94 -18.81 2.92
N ALA A 78 -3.21 -18.70 4.04
CA ALA A 78 -2.58 -19.81 4.74
C ALA A 78 -3.56 -20.69 5.54
#